data_AF-A0A2E6XP50-F1
#
_entry.id   AF-A0A2E6XP50-F1
#
_cell.length_a   1.000
_cell.length_b   1.000
_cell.length_c   1.000
_cell.angle_alpha   90.00
_cell.angle_beta   90.00
_cell.angle_gamma   90.00
#
_symmetry.space_group_name_H-M   'P 1'
#
loop_
_entity.id
_entity.type
_entity.pdbx_description
1 polymer ?
#
loop_
_entity_poly.entity_id
_entity_poly.type
_entity_poly.pdbx_seq_one_letter_code
_entity_poly.pdbx_strand_id
1 'polypeptide(L)'
;MDYFFIKKLKLWKSKKAKHRSQIGILVLFLILVYWPFMVLAHQPRIVENEKINVINPEISKAYYGKLSGTPHTYIINTSVPIDLYVNVLVPFIEGPGKNVTVQIFKGDQSLATLSPKKEDWEKFFEPFGQSMYWKGSEFKTRADAGKYKILVQSKEKNIRYVLATGEIEAFDGTEGLNAILLIPPLKKSFFEESPISFILSPLGWGYVLILQLLALLIGWVISKILNNIGIKIPKHDFHEFAKPIMISGLIIWLSFLFWAVKTSWHPLLILISGFALFMAIISYRKLKSA
;
A
#
# COMPACT_ATOMS: atom_id res chain seq x y z
N MET A 1 2.19 0.35 -63.17
CA MET A 1 1.12 0.58 -62.16
C MET A 1 1.46 -0.07 -60.80
N ASP A 2 2.51 -0.89 -60.73
CA ASP A 2 2.83 -1.77 -59.59
C ASP A 2 3.57 -1.09 -58.42
N TYR A 3 4.36 -0.06 -58.68
CA TYR A 3 5.17 0.61 -57.65
C TYR A 3 4.30 1.31 -56.59
N PHE A 4 3.18 1.88 -57.01
CA PHE A 4 2.25 2.59 -56.12
C PHE A 4 1.49 1.63 -55.20
N PHE A 5 1.12 0.45 -55.71
CA PHE A 5 0.38 -0.56 -54.97
C PHE A 5 1.24 -1.21 -53.88
N ILE A 6 2.50 -1.54 -54.19
CA ILE A 6 3.47 -2.11 -53.23
C ILE A 6 3.77 -1.14 -52.08
N LYS A 7 3.92 0.16 -52.38
CA LYS A 7 4.16 1.20 -51.36
C LYS A 7 2.96 1.35 -50.41
N LYS A 8 1.73 1.31 -50.95
CA LYS A 8 0.49 1.38 -50.16
C LYS A 8 0.31 0.15 -49.26
N LEU A 9 0.65 -1.04 -49.75
CA LEU A 9 0.59 -2.29 -48.98
C LEU A 9 1.63 -2.32 -47.84
N LYS A 10 2.85 -1.82 -48.10
CA LYS A 10 3.93 -1.71 -47.10
C LYS A 10 3.59 -0.69 -46.00
N LEU A 11 3.00 0.45 -46.38
CA LEU A 11 2.48 1.45 -45.44
C LEU A 11 1.30 0.94 -44.61
N TRP A 12 0.40 0.15 -45.21
CA TRP A 12 -0.73 -0.46 -44.49
C TRP A 12 -0.26 -1.55 -43.51
N LYS A 13 0.64 -2.45 -43.93
CA LYS A 13 1.25 -3.45 -43.03
C LYS A 13 2.02 -2.78 -41.89
N SER A 14 2.75 -1.69 -42.15
CA SER A 14 3.45 -0.90 -41.13
C SER A 14 2.50 -0.23 -40.14
N LYS A 15 1.43 0.43 -40.61
CA LYS A 15 0.39 1.01 -39.75
C LYS A 15 -0.32 -0.06 -38.90
N LYS A 16 -0.63 -1.22 -39.50
CA LYS A 16 -1.28 -2.35 -38.81
C LYS A 16 -0.38 -2.99 -37.76
N ALA A 17 0.92 -3.12 -38.04
CA ALA A 17 1.91 -3.59 -37.07
C ALA A 17 2.10 -2.62 -35.90
N LYS A 18 2.10 -1.30 -36.18
CA LYS A 18 2.17 -0.24 -35.16
C LYS A 18 0.94 -0.21 -34.25
N HIS A 19 -0.26 -0.40 -34.80
CA HIS A 19 -1.47 -0.51 -33.98
C HIS A 19 -1.48 -1.78 -33.10
N ARG A 20 -0.99 -2.91 -33.61
CA ARG A 20 -0.88 -4.16 -32.84
C ARG A 20 0.11 -4.04 -31.67
N SER A 21 1.25 -3.37 -31.85
CA SER A 21 2.21 -3.15 -30.75
C SER A 21 1.69 -2.18 -29.69
N GLN A 22 0.92 -1.16 -30.09
CA GLN A 22 0.26 -0.23 -29.15
C GLN A 22 -0.80 -0.93 -28.29
N ILE A 23 -1.58 -1.84 -28.88
CA ILE A 23 -2.57 -2.65 -28.14
C ILE A 23 -1.87 -3.59 -27.15
N GLY A 24 -0.77 -4.24 -27.55
CA GLY A 24 0.01 -5.11 -26.66
C GLY A 24 0.59 -4.37 -25.44
N ILE A 25 1.11 -3.16 -25.64
CA ILE A 25 1.61 -2.30 -24.54
C ILE A 25 0.47 -1.88 -23.61
N LEU A 26 -0.70 -1.53 -24.17
CA LEU A 26 -1.87 -1.16 -23.37
C LEU A 26 -2.38 -2.35 -22.54
N VAL A 27 -2.45 -3.55 -23.12
CA VAL A 27 -2.86 -4.77 -22.41
C VAL A 27 -1.86 -5.12 -21.31
N LEU A 28 -0.55 -5.06 -21.58
CA LEU A 28 0.48 -5.28 -20.56
C LEU A 28 0.40 -4.23 -19.44
N PHE A 29 0.18 -2.96 -19.78
CA PHE A 29 -0.03 -1.89 -18.80
C PHE A 29 -1.28 -2.14 -17.94
N LEU A 30 -2.40 -2.54 -18.54
CA LEU A 30 -3.62 -2.88 -17.81
C LEU A 30 -3.40 -4.08 -16.88
N ILE A 31 -2.67 -5.11 -17.34
CA ILE A 31 -2.29 -6.26 -16.50
C ILE A 31 -1.39 -5.82 -15.32
N LEU A 32 -0.37 -5.00 -15.58
CA LEU A 32 0.55 -4.49 -14.55
C LEU A 32 -0.12 -3.54 -13.57
N VAL A 33 -1.12 -2.77 -14.00
CA VAL A 33 -1.92 -1.91 -13.13
C VAL A 33 -2.92 -2.71 -12.32
N TYR A 34 -3.47 -3.80 -12.87
CA TYR A 34 -4.46 -4.63 -12.17
C TYR A 34 -3.84 -5.59 -11.14
N TRP A 35 -2.59 -6.02 -11.38
CA TRP A 35 -1.88 -6.99 -10.52
C TRP A 35 -1.78 -6.59 -9.03
N PRO A 36 -1.47 -5.33 -8.66
CA PRO A 36 -1.30 -4.95 -7.25
C PRO A 36 -2.61 -4.81 -6.48
N PHE A 37 -3.77 -4.83 -7.16
CA PHE A 37 -5.08 -4.77 -6.51
C PHE A 37 -5.54 -6.13 -5.95
N MET A 38 -4.83 -7.21 -6.24
CA MET A 38 -5.08 -8.54 -5.66
C MET A 38 -4.39 -8.73 -4.30
N VAL A 39 -3.79 -7.68 -3.74
CA VAL A 39 -3.12 -7.81 -2.45
C VAL A 39 -4.15 -7.77 -1.32
N LEU A 40 -4.32 -8.93 -0.72
CA LEU A 40 -5.12 -9.14 0.46
C LEU A 40 -4.28 -8.79 1.68
N ALA A 41 -4.71 -7.79 2.45
CA ALA A 41 -4.03 -7.38 3.66
C ALA A 41 -5.06 -7.00 4.73
N HIS A 42 -4.67 -7.13 5.99
CA HIS A 42 -5.43 -6.58 7.11
C HIS A 42 -5.67 -5.09 6.88
N GLN A 43 -6.88 -4.62 7.17
CA GLN A 43 -7.18 -3.19 7.21
C GLN A 43 -6.59 -2.59 8.51
N PRO A 44 -5.53 -1.77 8.44
CA PRO A 44 -4.89 -1.25 9.64
C PRO A 44 -5.73 -0.14 10.27
N ARG A 45 -5.76 -0.08 11.61
CA ARG A 45 -6.43 0.95 12.40
C ARG A 45 -5.54 1.36 13.58
N ILE A 46 -5.31 2.65 13.77
CA ILE A 46 -4.62 3.15 14.99
C ILE A 46 -5.67 3.32 16.09
N VAL A 47 -5.36 2.81 17.28
CA VAL A 47 -6.23 2.93 18.45
C VAL A 47 -5.87 4.21 19.20
N GLU A 48 -6.78 5.18 19.14
CA GLU A 48 -6.62 6.48 19.81
C GLU A 48 -7.35 6.56 21.15
N ASN A 49 -8.40 5.75 21.31
CA ASN A 49 -9.29 5.76 22.47
C ASN A 49 -9.35 4.37 23.12
N GLU A 50 -9.65 4.33 24.42
CA GLU A 50 -9.80 3.09 25.17
C GLU A 50 -11.03 2.27 24.77
N LYS A 51 -12.02 2.88 24.10
CA LYS A 51 -13.24 2.20 23.65
C LYS A 51 -13.34 2.27 22.14
N ILE A 52 -13.38 1.11 21.49
CA ILE A 52 -13.31 0.95 20.04
C ILE A 52 -14.53 0.17 19.57
N ASN A 53 -15.23 0.67 18.56
CA ASN A 53 -16.27 -0.10 17.88
C ASN A 53 -15.65 -0.87 16.72
N VAL A 54 -15.81 -2.18 16.71
CA VAL A 54 -15.34 -3.06 15.64
C VAL A 54 -16.45 -3.22 14.63
N ILE A 55 -16.35 -2.45 13.54
CA ILE A 55 -17.30 -2.47 12.43
C ILE A 55 -16.91 -3.59 11.46
N ASN A 56 -17.90 -4.35 10.98
CA ASN A 56 -17.71 -5.50 10.10
C ASN A 56 -16.68 -6.49 10.68
N PRO A 57 -17.00 -7.19 11.78
CA PRO A 57 -16.04 -7.97 12.58
C PRO A 57 -15.45 -9.18 11.84
N GLU A 58 -16.10 -9.66 10.77
CA GLU A 58 -15.56 -10.73 9.93
C GLU A 58 -14.49 -10.21 8.96
N ILE A 59 -14.51 -8.90 8.63
CA ILE A 59 -13.51 -8.28 7.78
C ILE A 59 -12.22 -8.08 8.57
N SER A 60 -11.16 -8.68 8.05
CA SER A 60 -9.81 -8.72 8.58
C SER A 60 -9.24 -7.32 8.86
N LYS A 61 -9.08 -7.00 10.15
CA LYS A 61 -8.57 -5.72 10.66
C LYS A 61 -7.45 -5.94 11.66
N ALA A 62 -6.46 -5.05 11.63
CA ALA A 62 -5.37 -4.99 12.60
C ALA A 62 -5.45 -3.67 13.38
N TYR A 63 -5.75 -3.73 14.66
CA TYR A 63 -5.83 -2.57 15.55
C TYR A 63 -4.54 -2.38 16.32
N TYR A 64 -3.79 -1.33 15.97
CA TYR A 64 -2.50 -0.97 16.57
C TYR A 64 -2.73 -0.07 17.78
N GLY A 65 -2.52 -0.61 18.98
CA GLY A 65 -2.76 0.11 20.24
C GLY A 65 -1.54 0.15 21.14
N LYS A 66 -1.55 1.12 22.06
CA LYS A 66 -0.55 1.24 23.13
C LYS A 66 -1.26 1.33 24.48
N LEU A 67 -1.03 0.36 25.35
CA LEU A 67 -1.60 0.30 26.68
C LEU A 67 -0.82 1.22 27.62
N SER A 68 -1.50 2.15 28.28
CA SER A 68 -0.93 3.11 29.25
C SER A 68 -1.28 2.79 30.71
N GLY A 69 -1.84 1.60 30.96
CA GLY A 69 -2.27 1.14 32.29
C GLY A 69 -3.79 0.98 32.41
N THR A 70 -4.55 1.50 31.44
CA THR A 70 -5.98 1.23 31.27
C THR A 70 -6.20 0.19 30.18
N PRO A 71 -7.21 -0.70 30.32
CA PRO A 71 -7.56 -1.64 29.27
C PRO A 71 -8.18 -0.95 28.05
N HIS A 72 -7.91 -1.48 26.87
CA HIS A 72 -8.66 -1.15 25.66
C HIS A 72 -9.82 -2.13 25.48
N THR A 73 -11.01 -1.61 25.20
CA THR A 73 -12.26 -2.33 25.08
C THR A 73 -12.79 -2.22 23.66
N TYR A 74 -12.84 -3.34 22.95
CA TYR A 74 -13.38 -3.45 21.61
C TYR A 74 -14.79 -4.02 21.67
N ILE A 75 -15.73 -3.37 21.00
CA ILE A 75 -17.15 -3.72 21.03
C ILE A 75 -17.57 -4.13 19.64
N ILE A 76 -18.11 -5.35 19.55
CA ILE A 76 -18.75 -5.86 18.35
C ILE A 76 -20.24 -5.94 18.64
N ASN A 77 -21.05 -5.33 17.77
CA ASN A 77 -22.49 -5.52 17.76
C ASN A 77 -22.86 -6.09 16.39
N THR A 78 -23.43 -7.29 16.37
CA THR A 78 -23.87 -7.94 15.12
C THR A 78 -25.29 -8.46 15.27
N SER A 79 -26.09 -8.29 14.21
CA SER A 79 -27.44 -8.85 14.09
C SER A 79 -27.48 -10.23 13.46
N VAL A 80 -26.33 -10.74 13.00
CA VAL A 80 -26.17 -12.06 12.36
C VAL A 80 -25.03 -12.85 13.02
N PRO A 81 -25.06 -14.19 12.96
CA PRO A 81 -23.91 -14.99 13.38
C PRO A 81 -22.66 -14.67 12.55
N ILE A 82 -21.50 -14.68 13.19
CA ILE A 82 -20.20 -14.32 12.60
C ILE A 82 -19.14 -15.36 12.92
N ASP A 83 -18.12 -15.46 12.07
CA ASP A 83 -16.87 -16.16 12.41
C ASP A 83 -15.99 -15.22 13.25
N LEU A 84 -16.09 -15.34 14.58
CA LEU A 84 -15.36 -14.50 15.51
C LEU A 84 -13.92 -15.01 15.61
N TYR A 85 -13.01 -14.25 15.01
CA TYR A 85 -11.57 -14.43 15.12
C TYR A 85 -10.94 -13.30 15.93
N VAL A 86 -10.06 -13.67 16.87
CA VAL A 86 -9.28 -12.74 17.69
C VAL A 86 -7.87 -13.28 17.86
N ASN A 87 -6.86 -12.49 17.50
CA ASN A 87 -5.47 -12.80 17.79
C ASN A 87 -4.75 -11.57 18.35
N VAL A 88 -3.80 -11.81 19.24
CA VAL A 88 -2.96 -10.77 19.83
C VAL A 88 -1.53 -10.90 19.32
N LEU A 89 -0.97 -9.78 18.90
CA LEU A 89 0.43 -9.67 18.52
C LEU A 89 1.08 -8.53 19.29
N VAL A 90 2.39 -8.58 19.45
CA VAL A 90 3.19 -7.43 19.89
C VAL A 90 4.33 -7.17 18.89
N PRO A 91 4.76 -5.92 18.68
CA PRO A 91 5.94 -5.63 17.88
C PRO A 91 7.15 -6.45 18.33
N PHE A 92 7.99 -6.88 17.40
CA PHE A 92 9.16 -7.68 17.73
C PHE A 92 10.09 -7.01 18.75
N ILE A 93 10.20 -5.68 18.72
CA ILE A 93 10.97 -4.85 19.65
C ILE A 93 10.48 -4.94 21.10
N GLU A 94 9.21 -5.27 21.34
CA GLU A 94 8.71 -5.49 22.70
C GLU A 94 9.29 -6.78 23.30
N GLY A 95 9.63 -7.77 22.47
CA GLY A 95 10.07 -9.08 22.93
C GLY A 95 8.92 -10.04 23.28
N PRO A 96 9.22 -11.34 23.41
CA PRO A 96 8.23 -12.33 23.81
C PRO A 96 7.99 -12.28 25.33
N GLY A 97 6.82 -12.75 25.78
CA GLY A 97 6.50 -12.83 27.21
C GLY A 97 6.01 -11.52 27.82
N LYS A 98 5.55 -10.58 26.99
CA LYS A 98 4.75 -9.46 27.46
C LYS A 98 3.42 -9.97 27.99
N ASN A 99 3.04 -9.52 29.19
CA ASN A 99 1.82 -9.95 29.88
C ASN A 99 0.55 -9.31 29.29
N VAL A 100 0.40 -9.31 27.95
CA VAL A 100 -0.81 -8.87 27.29
C VAL A 100 -1.87 -9.96 27.43
N THR A 101 -2.99 -9.62 28.05
CA THR A 101 -4.14 -10.50 28.22
C THR A 101 -5.29 -9.97 27.38
N VAL A 102 -5.95 -10.87 26.64
CA VAL A 102 -7.18 -10.58 25.90
C VAL A 102 -8.32 -11.40 26.50
N GLN A 103 -9.36 -10.75 26.99
CA GLN A 103 -10.58 -11.40 27.48
C GLN A 103 -11.73 -11.14 26.54
N ILE A 104 -12.47 -12.19 26.18
CA ILE A 104 -13.54 -12.14 25.18
C ILE A 104 -14.85 -12.49 25.87
N PHE A 105 -15.86 -11.64 25.73
CA PHE A 105 -17.16 -11.79 26.37
C PHE A 105 -18.30 -11.72 25.36
N LYS A 106 -19.39 -12.44 25.63
CA LYS A 106 -20.72 -12.25 25.02
C LYS A 106 -21.65 -11.75 26.13
N GLY A 107 -22.07 -10.48 26.08
CA GLY A 107 -22.67 -9.83 27.26
C GLY A 107 -21.70 -9.85 28.45
N ASP A 108 -22.12 -10.45 29.57
CA ASP A 108 -21.31 -10.64 30.78
C ASP A 108 -20.65 -12.02 30.87
N GLN A 109 -20.99 -12.94 29.96
CA GLN A 109 -20.42 -14.28 29.91
C GLN A 109 -19.01 -14.25 29.29
N SER A 110 -18.01 -14.72 30.04
CA SER A 110 -16.66 -14.95 29.51
C SER A 110 -16.66 -16.14 28.53
N LEU A 111 -16.16 -15.91 27.33
CA LEU A 111 -15.99 -16.93 26.29
C LEU A 111 -14.58 -17.51 26.28
N ALA A 112 -13.58 -16.64 26.43
CA ALA A 112 -12.18 -17.04 26.42
C ALA A 112 -11.28 -15.98 27.05
N THR A 113 -10.14 -16.43 27.56
CA THR A 113 -9.04 -15.58 28.03
C THR A 113 -7.75 -16.04 27.36
N LEU A 114 -7.17 -15.18 26.54
CA LEU A 114 -5.86 -15.37 25.92
C LEU A 114 -4.83 -14.68 26.80
N SER A 115 -3.97 -15.46 27.45
CA SER A 115 -2.89 -14.96 28.31
C SER A 115 -1.59 -15.70 27.99
N PRO A 116 -1.01 -15.47 26.79
CA PRO A 116 0.17 -16.18 26.32
C PRO A 116 1.35 -16.01 27.28
N LYS A 117 1.92 -17.14 27.72
CA LYS A 117 3.20 -17.21 28.41
C LYS A 117 4.33 -16.98 27.42
N LYS A 118 5.56 -16.82 27.91
CA LYS A 118 6.73 -16.51 27.09
C LYS A 118 6.94 -17.53 25.96
N GLU A 119 6.65 -18.79 26.23
CA GLU A 119 6.81 -19.92 25.31
C GLU A 119 5.71 -19.98 24.24
N ASP A 120 4.58 -19.31 24.47
CA ASP A 120 3.42 -19.28 23.56
C ASP A 120 3.59 -18.24 22.44
N TRP A 121 4.63 -17.40 22.50
CA TRP A 121 4.89 -16.35 21.51
C TRP A 121 5.77 -16.86 20.37
N GLU A 122 5.23 -16.85 19.16
CA GLU A 122 5.93 -17.26 17.95
C GLU A 122 6.46 -16.07 17.16
N LYS A 123 7.61 -16.22 16.50
CA LYS A 123 8.10 -15.21 15.56
C LYS A 123 7.23 -15.20 14.31
N PHE A 124 6.67 -14.05 13.98
CA PHE A 124 5.84 -13.88 12.81
C PHE A 124 6.34 -12.71 11.97
N PHE A 125 6.60 -12.97 10.68
CA PHE A 125 6.89 -11.93 9.71
C PHE A 125 5.64 -11.64 8.90
N GLU A 126 5.20 -10.38 8.91
CA GLU A 126 4.02 -9.95 8.15
C GLU A 126 4.50 -9.32 6.82
N PRO A 127 4.26 -9.97 5.67
CA PRO A 127 4.89 -9.61 4.40
C PRO A 127 4.37 -8.31 3.78
N PHE A 128 3.16 -7.88 4.11
CA PHE A 128 2.53 -6.68 3.55
C PHE A 128 3.05 -5.42 4.24
N GLY A 129 3.05 -5.39 5.56
CA GLY A 129 3.64 -4.32 6.36
C GLY A 129 5.16 -4.41 6.47
N GLN A 130 5.78 -5.54 6.10
CA GLN A 130 7.24 -5.78 6.20
C GLN A 130 7.78 -5.59 7.63
N SER A 131 7.02 -6.04 8.63
CA SER A 131 7.41 -5.91 10.04
C SER A 131 7.39 -7.26 10.74
N MET A 132 8.25 -7.39 11.75
CA MET A 132 8.30 -8.56 12.62
C MET A 132 7.40 -8.38 13.84
N TYR A 133 6.78 -9.46 14.26
CA TYR A 133 5.93 -9.55 15.43
C TYR A 133 6.32 -10.75 16.28
N TRP A 134 5.93 -10.69 17.55
CA TRP A 134 5.63 -11.87 18.33
C TRP A 134 4.12 -12.12 18.22
N LYS A 135 3.73 -13.25 17.64
CA LYS A 135 2.34 -13.69 17.53
C LYS A 135 1.98 -14.52 18.76
N GLY A 136 0.95 -14.11 19.49
CA GLY A 136 0.45 -14.82 20.67
C GLY A 136 -0.71 -15.74 20.31
N SER A 137 -1.40 -16.22 21.35
CA SER A 137 -2.56 -17.11 21.20
C SER A 137 -3.69 -16.48 20.38
N GLU A 138 -4.49 -17.33 19.75
CA GLU A 138 -5.66 -16.96 18.97
C GLU A 138 -6.93 -17.64 19.50
N PHE A 139 -8.07 -17.01 19.25
CA PHE A 139 -9.40 -17.52 19.54
C PHE A 139 -10.23 -17.48 18.26
N LYS A 140 -10.85 -18.59 17.91
CA LYS A 140 -11.71 -18.73 16.75
C LYS A 140 -12.95 -19.52 17.11
N THR A 141 -14.12 -18.97 16.81
CA THR A 141 -15.40 -19.68 17.00
C THR A 141 -16.48 -19.14 16.08
N ARG A 142 -17.47 -19.96 15.76
CA ARG A 142 -18.73 -19.49 15.18
C ARG A 142 -19.57 -18.89 16.30
N ALA A 143 -19.76 -17.58 16.28
CA ALA A 143 -20.46 -16.84 17.32
C ALA A 143 -21.85 -16.42 16.82
N ASP A 144 -22.89 -16.58 17.65
CA ASP A 144 -24.24 -16.11 17.29
C ASP A 144 -24.32 -14.59 17.13
N ALA A 145 -25.48 -14.10 16.69
CA ALA A 145 -25.79 -12.68 16.77
C ALA A 145 -25.74 -12.18 18.23
N GLY A 146 -25.32 -10.93 18.42
CA GLY A 146 -25.29 -10.31 19.74
C GLY A 146 -24.19 -9.27 19.92
N LYS A 147 -23.97 -8.93 21.20
CA LYS A 147 -22.98 -7.96 21.65
C LYS A 147 -21.79 -8.68 22.28
N TYR A 148 -20.61 -8.41 21.73
CA TYR A 148 -19.36 -8.94 22.22
C TYR A 148 -18.45 -7.83 22.69
N LYS A 149 -17.62 -8.16 23.67
CA LYS A 149 -16.63 -7.26 24.25
C LYS A 149 -15.29 -7.98 24.27
N ILE A 150 -14.26 -7.39 23.68
CA ILE A 150 -12.88 -7.88 23.76
C ILE A 150 -12.09 -6.85 24.58
N LEU A 151 -11.56 -7.28 25.71
CA LEU A 151 -10.77 -6.46 26.62
C LEU A 151 -9.30 -6.82 26.46
N VAL A 152 -8.48 -5.86 26.01
CA VAL A 152 -7.03 -6.01 25.92
C VAL A 152 -6.38 -5.21 27.04
N GLN A 153 -5.55 -5.85 27.84
CA GLN A 153 -4.88 -5.24 28.99
C GLN A 153 -3.50 -5.83 29.21
N SER A 154 -2.67 -5.14 29.98
CA SER A 154 -1.36 -5.63 30.39
C SER A 154 -1.05 -5.16 31.80
N LYS A 155 -0.30 -5.96 32.55
CA LYS A 155 0.29 -5.54 33.83
C LYS A 155 1.43 -4.54 33.61
N GLU A 156 2.05 -4.57 32.45
CA GLU A 156 3.11 -3.66 32.06
C GLU A 156 2.52 -2.37 31.49
N LYS A 157 3.17 -1.24 31.80
CA LYS A 157 2.80 0.06 31.25
C LYS A 157 3.52 0.28 29.92
N ASN A 158 2.90 1.05 29.03
CA ASN A 158 3.44 1.49 27.74
C ASN A 158 3.70 0.37 26.72
N ILE A 159 2.96 -0.75 26.78
CA ILE A 159 3.11 -1.85 25.84
C ILE A 159 2.33 -1.59 24.56
N ARG A 160 3.00 -1.76 23.42
CA ARG A 160 2.37 -1.80 22.10
C ARG A 160 1.83 -3.20 21.81
N TYR A 161 0.64 -3.25 21.25
CA TYR A 161 0.01 -4.50 20.82
C TYR A 161 -0.78 -4.29 19.53
N VAL A 162 -1.03 -5.38 18.83
CA VAL A 162 -1.96 -5.45 17.72
C VAL A 162 -3.05 -6.44 18.08
N LEU A 163 -4.31 -6.01 17.99
CA LEU A 163 -5.45 -6.91 18.00
C LEU A 163 -5.87 -7.17 16.55
N ALA A 164 -5.67 -8.39 16.09
CA ALA A 164 -6.21 -8.84 14.80
C ALA A 164 -7.62 -9.40 15.01
N THR A 165 -8.57 -8.95 14.19
CA THR A 165 -9.97 -9.43 14.22
C THR A 165 -10.47 -9.75 12.83
N GLY A 166 -11.29 -10.78 12.70
CA GLY A 166 -11.84 -11.20 11.41
C GLY A 166 -10.81 -11.90 10.51
N GLU A 167 -11.30 -12.65 9.54
CA GLU A 167 -10.47 -13.45 8.62
C GLU A 167 -10.80 -13.18 7.16
N ILE A 168 -11.93 -12.55 6.85
CA ILE A 168 -12.31 -12.21 5.49
C ILE A 168 -11.47 -11.02 5.05
N GLU A 169 -10.58 -11.27 4.10
CA GLU A 169 -9.78 -10.22 3.48
C GLU A 169 -10.68 -9.43 2.52
N ALA A 170 -10.82 -8.13 2.78
CA ALA A 170 -11.53 -7.22 1.89
C ALA A 170 -10.71 -5.97 1.66
N PHE A 171 -10.43 -5.71 0.39
CA PHE A 171 -9.60 -4.60 -0.03
C PHE A 171 -10.34 -3.82 -1.12
N ASP A 172 -10.89 -2.67 -0.75
CA ASP A 172 -11.31 -1.68 -1.73
C ASP A 172 -10.17 -0.66 -1.95
N GLY A 173 -10.27 0.12 -3.03
CA GLY A 173 -9.24 1.10 -3.36
C GLY A 173 -9.01 2.16 -2.27
N THR A 174 -10.02 2.44 -1.43
CA THR A 174 -9.90 3.42 -0.35
C THR A 174 -9.19 2.85 0.87
N GLU A 175 -9.51 1.63 1.29
CA GLU A 175 -8.83 0.90 2.35
C GLU A 175 -7.36 0.68 2.01
N GLY A 176 -7.06 0.40 0.73
CA GLY A 176 -5.68 0.26 0.28
C GLY A 176 -4.85 1.54 0.36
N LEU A 177 -5.42 2.67 -0.06
CA LEU A 177 -4.74 3.95 0.09
C LEU A 177 -4.56 4.33 1.56
N ASN A 178 -5.59 4.11 2.39
CA ASN A 178 -5.50 4.35 3.84
C ASN A 178 -4.41 3.49 4.47
N ALA A 179 -4.29 2.21 4.10
CA ALA A 179 -3.25 1.32 4.59
C ALA A 179 -1.85 1.86 4.27
N ILE A 180 -1.62 2.31 3.03
CA ILE A 180 -0.34 2.88 2.59
C ILE A 180 -0.02 4.17 3.35
N LEU A 181 -1.00 5.07 3.54
CA LEU A 181 -0.80 6.32 4.25
C LEU A 181 -0.52 6.13 5.75
N LEU A 182 -0.95 5.00 6.33
CA LEU A 182 -0.65 4.64 7.72
C LEU A 182 0.72 3.98 7.90
N ILE A 183 1.40 3.56 6.82
CA ILE A 183 2.72 2.93 6.92
C ILE A 183 3.76 3.85 7.60
N PRO A 184 3.97 5.12 7.19
CA PRO A 184 5.00 5.94 7.82
C PRO A 184 4.84 6.12 9.34
N PRO A 185 3.67 6.48 9.89
CA PRO A 185 3.50 6.60 11.33
C PRO A 185 3.61 5.24 12.04
N LEU A 186 3.07 4.15 11.47
CA LEU A 186 3.23 2.82 12.05
C LEU A 186 4.69 2.39 12.11
N LYS A 187 5.42 2.50 11.00
CA LYS A 187 6.85 2.15 10.94
C LYS A 187 7.65 2.95 11.95
N LYS A 188 7.54 4.28 11.96
CA LYS A 188 8.34 5.14 12.83
C LYS A 188 7.96 5.02 14.30
N SER A 189 6.68 5.13 14.63
CA SER A 189 6.22 5.32 16.01
C SER A 189 5.78 4.03 16.68
N PHE A 190 5.29 3.05 15.91
CA PHE A 190 4.84 1.78 16.45
C PHE A 190 5.93 0.70 16.36
N PHE A 191 6.60 0.55 15.21
CA PHE A 191 7.64 -0.47 15.03
C PHE A 191 9.07 0.01 15.29
N GLU A 192 9.30 1.33 15.38
CA GLU A 192 10.65 1.92 15.45
C GLU A 192 11.55 1.54 14.27
N GLU A 193 10.93 1.37 13.10
CA GLU A 193 11.55 1.02 11.85
C GLU A 193 11.52 2.19 10.84
N SER A 194 12.40 2.14 9.84
CA SER A 194 12.38 3.09 8.74
C SER A 194 11.22 2.79 7.77
N PRO A 195 10.39 3.78 7.37
CA PRO A 195 9.34 3.57 6.38
C PRO A 195 9.83 3.07 5.02
N ILE A 196 11.12 3.24 4.71
CA ILE A 196 11.69 2.78 3.44
C ILE A 196 11.62 1.26 3.30
N SER A 197 11.61 0.49 4.42
CA SER A 197 11.56 -0.98 4.37
C SER A 197 10.28 -1.49 3.74
N PHE A 198 9.19 -0.71 3.78
CA PHE A 198 7.92 -1.06 3.15
C PHE A 198 8.05 -1.22 1.62
N ILE A 199 9.07 -0.66 0.97
CA ILE A 199 9.31 -0.87 -0.47
C ILE A 199 9.59 -2.34 -0.82
N LEU A 200 10.00 -3.15 0.15
CA LEU A 200 10.21 -4.59 -0.06
C LEU A 200 8.89 -5.38 -0.08
N SER A 201 7.78 -4.78 0.37
CA SER A 201 6.46 -5.43 0.32
C SER A 201 5.89 -5.41 -1.10
N PRO A 202 5.11 -6.44 -1.48
CA PRO A 202 4.33 -6.43 -2.73
C PRO A 202 3.49 -5.16 -2.92
N LEU A 203 2.87 -4.66 -1.85
CA LEU A 203 2.10 -3.42 -1.85
C LEU A 203 2.98 -2.19 -2.13
N GLY A 204 4.12 -2.09 -1.45
CA GLY A 204 4.98 -0.92 -1.48
C GLY A 204 5.62 -0.69 -2.85
N TRP A 205 6.34 -1.69 -3.39
CA TRP A 205 6.93 -1.51 -4.73
C TRP A 205 5.85 -1.46 -5.82
N GLY A 206 4.76 -2.21 -5.67
CA GLY A 206 3.63 -2.20 -6.61
C GLY A 206 2.98 -0.81 -6.70
N TYR A 207 2.72 -0.18 -5.56
CA TYR A 207 2.19 1.17 -5.46
C TYR A 207 3.11 2.21 -6.12
N VAL A 208 4.41 2.18 -5.81
CA VAL A 208 5.39 3.07 -6.43
C VAL A 208 5.40 2.89 -7.94
N LEU A 209 5.45 1.64 -8.42
CA LEU A 209 5.47 1.33 -9.85
C LEU A 209 4.22 1.85 -10.57
N ILE A 210 3.02 1.60 -10.02
CA ILE A 210 1.76 2.10 -10.60
C ILE A 210 1.81 3.62 -10.74
N LEU A 211 2.20 4.34 -9.69
CA LEU A 211 2.23 5.80 -9.72
C LEU A 211 3.28 6.33 -10.70
N GLN A 212 4.46 5.70 -10.79
CA GLN A 212 5.45 6.08 -11.79
C GLN A 212 4.90 5.88 -13.21
N LEU A 213 4.29 4.73 -13.50
CA LEU A 213 3.69 4.43 -14.79
C LEU A 213 2.53 5.38 -15.13
N LEU A 214 1.70 5.74 -14.14
CA LEU A 214 0.63 6.70 -14.28
C LEU A 214 1.17 8.10 -14.62
N ALA A 215 2.22 8.56 -13.94
CA ALA A 215 2.85 9.85 -14.25
C ALA A 215 3.42 9.88 -15.69
N LEU A 216 4.07 8.80 -16.12
CA LEU A 216 4.56 8.67 -17.50
C LEU A 216 3.40 8.72 -18.52
N LEU A 217 2.28 8.04 -18.23
CA LEU A 217 1.08 8.05 -19.07
C LEU A 217 0.48 9.45 -19.16
N ILE A 218 0.29 10.13 -18.02
CA ILE A 218 -0.26 11.49 -18.00
C ILE A 218 0.66 12.44 -18.77
N GLY A 219 1.98 12.39 -18.55
CA GLY A 219 2.95 13.19 -19.30
C GLY A 219 2.83 12.96 -20.81
N TRP A 220 2.66 11.70 -21.23
CA TRP A 220 2.47 11.34 -22.64
C TRP A 220 1.16 11.89 -23.22
N VAL A 221 0.05 11.80 -22.47
CA VAL A 221 -1.25 12.36 -22.87
C VAL A 221 -1.17 13.88 -23.00
N ILE A 222 -0.59 14.58 -22.00
CA ILE A 222 -0.39 16.03 -22.05
C ILE A 222 0.43 16.40 -23.29
N SER A 223 1.54 15.69 -23.55
CA SER A 223 2.37 15.92 -24.73
C SER A 223 1.60 15.73 -26.03
N LYS A 224 0.68 14.76 -26.10
CA LYS A 224 -0.19 14.54 -27.26
C LYS A 224 -1.19 15.68 -27.46
N ILE A 225 -1.82 16.14 -26.38
CA ILE A 225 -2.78 17.24 -26.42
C ILE A 225 -2.09 18.53 -26.89
N LEU A 226 -0.94 18.88 -26.31
CA LEU A 226 -0.18 20.07 -26.71
C LEU A 226 0.19 20.06 -28.20
N ASN A 227 0.63 18.90 -28.70
CA ASN A 227 0.95 18.74 -30.12
C ASN A 227 -0.29 18.89 -31.02
N ASN A 228 -1.46 18.41 -30.59
CA ASN A 228 -2.71 18.52 -31.36
C ASN A 228 -3.23 19.97 -31.39
N ILE A 229 -3.03 20.75 -30.32
CA ILE A 229 -3.41 22.17 -30.26
C ILE A 229 -2.43 23.06 -31.08
N GLY A 230 -1.39 22.47 -31.66
CA GLY A 230 -0.40 23.20 -32.46
C GLY A 230 0.66 23.91 -31.64
N ILE A 231 0.68 23.71 -30.31
CA ILE A 231 1.75 24.18 -29.43
C ILE A 231 2.97 23.29 -29.67
N LYS A 232 3.77 23.67 -30.65
CA LYS A 232 5.07 23.05 -30.93
C LYS A 232 6.10 23.80 -30.09
N ILE A 233 6.74 23.09 -29.16
CA ILE A 233 7.88 23.63 -28.44
C ILE A 233 8.97 23.99 -29.47
N PRO A 234 9.52 25.22 -29.47
CA PRO A 234 10.56 25.65 -30.41
C PRO A 234 11.70 24.64 -30.45
N LYS A 235 12.01 24.11 -31.64
CA LYS A 235 12.99 23.02 -31.79
C LYS A 235 14.42 23.46 -31.47
N HIS A 236 14.75 24.72 -31.74
CA HIS A 236 16.09 25.28 -31.60
C HIS A 236 16.48 25.40 -30.12
N ASP A 237 15.67 26.11 -29.32
CA ASP A 237 15.95 26.34 -27.90
C ASP A 237 15.93 25.03 -27.10
N PHE A 238 15.04 24.11 -27.43
CA PHE A 238 14.93 22.86 -26.67
C PHE A 238 16.12 21.93 -26.86
N HIS A 239 16.90 22.05 -27.94
CA HIS A 239 18.08 21.23 -28.15
C HIS A 239 19.22 21.64 -27.20
N GLU A 240 19.46 22.95 -27.09
CA GLU A 240 20.45 23.54 -26.18
C GLU A 240 20.16 23.16 -24.72
N PHE A 241 18.88 23.15 -24.33
CA PHE A 241 18.47 22.79 -22.98
C PHE A 241 18.19 21.28 -22.77
N ALA A 242 18.27 20.42 -23.80
CA ALA A 242 17.87 19.02 -23.64
C ALA A 242 18.75 18.25 -22.64
N LYS A 243 20.07 18.47 -22.67
CA LYS A 243 21.02 17.84 -21.73
C LYS A 243 20.80 18.31 -20.27
N PRO A 244 20.73 19.62 -19.96
CA PRO A 244 20.47 20.06 -18.60
C PRO A 244 19.08 19.63 -18.10
N ILE A 245 18.04 19.65 -18.94
CA ILE A 245 16.70 19.15 -18.56
C ILE A 245 16.73 17.65 -18.27
N MET A 246 17.45 16.86 -19.07
CA MET A 246 17.59 15.43 -18.83
C MET A 246 18.27 15.14 -17.49
N ILE A 247 19.41 15.78 -17.21
CA ILE A 247 20.17 15.57 -15.98
C ILE A 247 19.38 16.03 -14.75
N SER A 248 18.82 17.24 -14.80
CA SER A 248 17.99 17.76 -13.70
C SER A 248 16.74 16.90 -13.48
N GLY A 249 16.09 16.42 -14.54
CA GLY A 249 14.94 15.52 -14.42
C GLY A 249 15.28 14.21 -13.73
N LEU A 250 16.45 13.60 -14.02
CA LEU A 250 16.91 12.39 -13.33
C LEU A 250 17.23 12.64 -11.86
N ILE A 251 17.88 13.76 -11.55
CA ILE A 251 18.18 14.15 -10.16
C ILE A 251 16.88 14.35 -9.38
N ILE A 252 15.95 15.15 -9.92
CA ILE A 252 14.65 15.42 -9.28
C ILE A 252 13.87 14.12 -9.09
N TRP A 253 13.84 13.24 -10.10
CA TRP A 253 13.20 11.93 -10.01
C TRP A 253 13.74 11.12 -8.82
N LEU A 254 15.06 10.92 -8.76
CA LEU A 254 15.68 10.14 -7.69
C LEU A 254 15.49 10.79 -6.32
N SER A 255 15.72 12.10 -6.20
CA SER A 255 15.61 12.83 -4.93
C SER A 255 14.19 12.82 -4.37
N PHE A 256 13.19 13.12 -5.20
CA PHE A 256 11.79 13.17 -4.74
C PHE A 256 11.25 11.77 -4.47
N LEU A 257 11.60 10.78 -5.30
CA LEU A 257 11.18 9.40 -5.05
C LEU A 257 11.77 8.89 -3.73
N PHE A 258 13.07 9.08 -3.53
CA PHE A 258 13.76 8.70 -2.28
C PHE A 258 13.16 9.42 -1.06
N TRP A 259 12.91 10.73 -1.17
CA TRP A 259 12.31 11.50 -0.10
C TRP A 259 10.89 11.00 0.23
N ALA A 260 10.07 10.72 -0.78
CA ALA A 260 8.71 10.21 -0.61
C ALA A 260 8.69 8.88 0.16
N VAL A 261 9.45 7.88 -0.29
CA VAL A 261 9.47 6.54 0.34
C VAL A 261 10.15 6.52 1.71
N LYS A 262 11.02 7.48 2.00
CA LYS A 262 11.64 7.62 3.33
C LYS A 262 10.73 8.29 4.35
N THR A 263 9.77 9.10 3.91
CA THR A 263 9.06 10.02 4.82
C THR A 263 7.56 9.79 4.93
N SER A 264 6.83 9.85 3.83
CA SER A 264 5.37 10.03 3.81
C SER A 264 4.62 9.06 2.92
N TRP A 265 5.28 8.46 1.92
CA TRP A 265 4.63 7.63 0.90
C TRP A 265 3.50 8.34 0.14
N HIS A 266 3.51 9.68 0.15
CA HIS A 266 2.43 10.49 -0.39
C HIS A 266 2.35 10.36 -1.93
N PRO A 267 1.17 10.09 -2.51
CA PRO A 267 1.02 9.81 -3.94
C PRO A 267 1.50 10.95 -4.83
N LEU A 268 1.21 12.20 -4.46
CA LEU A 268 1.64 13.38 -5.23
C LEU A 268 3.17 13.48 -5.38
N LEU A 269 3.95 13.20 -4.33
CA LEU A 269 5.41 13.28 -4.41
C LEU A 269 5.98 12.23 -5.36
N ILE A 270 5.40 11.02 -5.32
CA ILE A 270 5.76 9.92 -6.23
C ILE A 270 5.33 10.25 -7.66
N LEU A 271 4.16 10.86 -7.87
CA LEU A 271 3.73 11.30 -9.20
C LEU A 271 4.63 12.42 -9.75
N ILE A 272 4.96 13.43 -8.95
CA ILE A 272 5.87 14.53 -9.33
C ILE A 272 7.24 13.97 -9.74
N SER A 273 7.78 13.00 -8.98
CA SER A 273 9.04 12.36 -9.36
C SER A 273 8.91 11.62 -10.70
N GLY A 274 7.79 10.93 -10.93
CA GLY A 274 7.51 10.26 -12.20
C GLY A 274 7.38 11.21 -13.39
N PHE A 275 6.83 12.43 -13.19
CA PHE A 275 6.82 13.47 -14.22
C PHE A 275 8.22 13.99 -14.53
N ALA A 276 9.10 14.12 -13.53
CA ALA A 276 10.50 14.49 -13.75
C ALA A 276 11.22 13.43 -14.60
N LEU A 277 10.95 12.14 -14.35
CA LEU A 277 11.44 11.03 -15.18
C LEU A 277 10.90 11.12 -16.62
N PHE A 278 9.62 11.41 -16.79
CA PHE A 278 9.03 11.62 -18.12
C PHE A 278 9.75 12.73 -18.91
N MET A 279 10.00 13.87 -18.26
CA MET A 279 10.72 15.00 -18.86
C MET A 279 12.15 14.62 -19.24
N ALA A 280 12.84 13.83 -18.41
CA ALA A 280 14.16 13.32 -18.73
C ALA A 280 14.14 12.40 -19.96
N ILE A 281 13.17 11.49 -20.05
CA ILE A 281 13.01 10.56 -21.18
C ILE A 281 12.77 11.32 -22.50
N ILE A 282 11.89 12.33 -22.49
CA ILE A 282 11.63 13.14 -23.71
C ILE A 282 12.89 13.91 -24.12
N SER A 283 13.60 14.49 -23.15
CA SER A 283 14.81 15.28 -23.42
C SER A 283 15.92 14.42 -23.99
N TYR A 284 16.12 13.21 -23.45
CA TYR A 284 17.04 12.21 -24.00
C TYR A 284 16.70 11.83 -25.45
N ARG A 285 15.42 11.59 -25.76
CA ARG A 285 15.00 11.27 -27.14
C ARG A 285 15.32 12.40 -28.12
N LYS A 286 15.22 13.66 -27.69
CA LYS A 286 15.55 14.82 -28.51
C LYS A 286 17.06 14.92 -28.79
N LEU A 287 17.90 14.69 -27.78
CA LEU A 287 19.37 14.62 -27.95
C LEU A 287 19.78 13.56 -28.98
N LYS A 288 19.11 12.40 -29.01
CA LYS A 288 19.41 11.33 -29.96
C LYS A 288 18.90 11.60 -31.38
N SER A 289 17.96 12.53 -31.54
CA SER A 289 17.35 12.87 -32.84
C SER A 289 18.00 14.04 -33.56
N ALA A 290 18.96 14.69 -32.90
CA ALA A 290 19.86 15.69 -33.49
C ALA A 290 21.11 15.01 -34.03
#